data_AF-A0A6L5YLJ2-F1
#
_entry.id   AF-A0A6L5YLJ2-F1
#
_cell.length_a   1.000
_cell.length_b   1.000
_cell.length_c   1.000
_cell.angle_alpha   90.00
_cell.angle_beta   90.00
_cell.angle_gamma   90.00
#
_symmetry.space_group_name_H-M   'P 1'
#
loop_
_entity.id
_entity.type
_entity.pdbx_description
1 polymer ?
#
loop_
_entity_poly.entity_id
_entity_poly.type
_entity_poly.pdbx_seq_one_letter_code
_entity_poly.pdbx_strand_id
1 'polypeptide(L)'
;MPPSSSNNDCTIDNYLSLPEGNTYPTIEELLTHTSGYKGYYLESPMVSNFFNGRNDFYGVTKEMVSDKAGNLNMNKASYDFVYSNYGYAVLGLVLESVYETEYTSLLNDFAQNELCLTSTQISDKSGDLGKYWDWKEGDAYLSAGAVTSNIEDMLLYAQMQLEDNSYFSDCHNSLKSINASTEMYKTMGIHMDEIGMSWILDSKNNIIWHNGGTGNYNSYLGFNPETGTAVVVLSNLAPNYRVPATVLGVKLLLELDNEK
;
A
#
# COMPACT_ATOMS: atom_id res chain seq x y z
N MET A 1 -19.86 1.04 -0.31
CA MET A 1 -19.78 2.42 0.22
C MET A 1 -18.38 2.62 0.74
N PRO A 2 -17.61 3.61 0.26
CA PRO A 2 -16.35 3.95 0.88
C PRO A 2 -16.60 4.35 2.35
N PRO A 3 -15.70 4.03 3.28
CA PRO A 3 -15.83 4.47 4.66
C PRO A 3 -15.87 6.00 4.69
N SER A 4 -16.93 6.57 5.29
CA SER A 4 -16.97 8.00 5.56
C SER A 4 -15.80 8.39 6.47
N SER A 5 -15.30 9.62 6.35
CA SER A 5 -14.21 10.17 7.17
C SER A 5 -14.36 9.92 8.68
N SER A 6 -15.59 9.71 9.17
CA SER A 6 -15.90 9.33 10.55
C SER A 6 -15.34 7.99 11.02
N ASN A 7 -15.05 7.03 10.14
CA ASN A 7 -14.56 5.70 10.52
C ASN A 7 -13.04 5.62 10.62
N ASN A 8 -12.31 6.61 10.08
CA ASN A 8 -10.86 6.60 10.06
C ASN A 8 -10.25 6.83 11.45
N ASP A 9 -10.99 7.52 12.32
CA ASP A 9 -10.61 7.77 13.72
C ASP A 9 -10.88 6.57 14.65
N CYS A 10 -11.57 5.52 14.16
CA CYS A 10 -11.84 4.33 14.95
C CYS A 10 -10.56 3.51 15.14
N THR A 11 -10.33 3.05 16.37
CA THR A 11 -9.22 2.15 16.70
C THR A 11 -9.53 0.72 16.27
N ILE A 12 -8.49 -0.05 15.94
CA ILE A 12 -8.64 -1.40 15.38
C ILE A 12 -9.37 -2.41 16.30
N ASP A 13 -9.40 -2.19 17.61
CA ASP A 13 -10.14 -3.00 18.58
C ASP A 13 -11.66 -2.81 18.50
N ASN A 14 -12.16 -1.84 17.73
CA ASN A 14 -13.59 -1.77 17.36
C ASN A 14 -13.96 -2.85 16.32
N TYR A 15 -12.98 -3.41 15.62
CA TYR A 15 -13.19 -4.37 14.54
C TYR A 15 -12.57 -5.73 14.86
N LEU A 16 -11.45 -5.75 15.58
CA LEU A 16 -10.73 -6.97 15.92
C LEU A 16 -10.91 -7.30 17.40
N SER A 17 -11.08 -8.58 17.72
CA SER A 17 -11.13 -9.05 19.11
C SER A 17 -9.74 -9.02 19.74
N LEU A 18 -9.38 -7.89 20.35
CA LEU A 18 -8.07 -7.65 20.98
C LEU A 18 -8.19 -7.50 22.51
N PRO A 19 -7.12 -7.77 23.29
CA PRO A 19 -7.14 -7.63 24.75
C PRO A 19 -7.48 -6.20 25.22
N GLU A 20 -8.25 -6.09 26.31
CA GLU A 20 -8.48 -4.81 26.96
C GLU A 20 -7.20 -4.26 27.62
N GLY A 21 -7.12 -2.94 27.78
CA GLY A 21 -6.07 -2.25 28.54
C GLY A 21 -4.82 -1.83 27.74
N ASN A 22 -4.72 -2.20 26.47
CA ASN A 22 -3.75 -1.64 25.53
C ASN A 22 -4.32 -0.44 24.78
N THR A 23 -3.44 0.43 24.29
CA THR A 23 -3.78 1.45 23.31
C THR A 23 -3.48 0.93 21.91
N TYR A 24 -4.48 1.00 21.03
CA TYR A 24 -4.42 0.51 19.65
C TYR A 24 -4.47 1.67 18.65
N PRO A 25 -3.83 1.53 17.48
CA PRO A 25 -3.86 2.58 16.48
C PRO A 25 -5.22 2.71 15.81
N THR A 26 -5.50 3.90 15.27
CA THR A 26 -6.65 4.16 14.40
C THR A 26 -6.45 3.63 12.99
N ILE A 27 -7.53 3.52 12.22
CA ILE A 27 -7.46 3.20 10.79
C ILE A 27 -6.63 4.26 10.04
N GLU A 28 -6.79 5.55 10.35
CA GLU A 28 -5.98 6.63 9.79
C GLU A 28 -4.48 6.42 10.08
N GLU A 29 -4.12 6.09 11.32
CA GLU A 29 -2.73 5.89 11.72
C GLU A 29 -2.09 4.70 10.98
N LEU A 30 -2.87 3.66 10.66
CA LEU A 30 -2.40 2.55 9.82
C LEU A 30 -2.25 2.97 8.35
N LEU A 31 -3.25 3.64 7.76
CA LEU A 31 -3.23 4.13 6.37
C LEU A 31 -2.10 5.12 6.10
N THR A 32 -1.68 5.87 7.13
CA THR A 32 -0.64 6.90 7.03
C THR A 32 0.73 6.44 7.53
N HIS A 33 0.86 5.17 7.91
CA HIS A 33 2.09 4.61 8.49
C HIS A 33 2.60 5.37 9.74
N THR A 34 1.69 5.93 10.54
CA THR A 34 1.97 6.68 11.77
C THR A 34 1.45 5.96 13.04
N SER A 35 1.15 4.67 12.94
CA SER A 35 0.65 3.84 14.05
C SER A 35 1.68 3.46 15.10
N GLY A 36 2.97 3.69 14.83
CA GLY A 36 4.08 3.19 15.65
C GLY A 36 4.42 1.71 15.42
N TYR A 37 3.68 1.02 14.56
CA TYR A 37 4.04 -0.33 14.15
C TYR A 37 5.31 -0.35 13.32
N LYS A 38 6.10 -1.41 13.49
CA LYS A 38 7.30 -1.64 12.67
C LYS A 38 6.92 -2.05 11.25
N GLY A 39 7.88 -1.96 10.33
CA GLY A 39 7.80 -2.51 8.97
C GLY A 39 7.15 -3.89 8.92
N TYR A 40 7.66 -4.77 9.78
CA TYR A 40 7.16 -6.10 10.06
C TYR A 40 7.62 -6.52 11.46
N TYR A 41 7.01 -7.57 12.00
CA TYR A 41 7.51 -8.28 13.17
C TYR A 41 7.95 -9.67 12.75
N LEU A 42 9.11 -10.11 13.25
CA LEU A 42 9.69 -11.38 12.86
C LEU A 42 8.83 -12.54 13.36
N GLU A 43 8.32 -13.33 12.42
CA GLU A 43 7.59 -14.56 12.69
C GLU A 43 8.37 -15.79 12.21
N SER A 44 8.06 -16.96 12.79
CA SER A 44 8.74 -18.22 12.47
C SER A 44 8.78 -18.54 10.95
N PRO A 45 7.70 -18.37 10.16
CA PRO A 45 7.73 -18.58 8.72
C PRO A 45 8.76 -17.71 8.00
N MET A 46 8.93 -16.44 8.43
CA MET A 46 9.83 -15.49 7.77
C MET A 46 11.29 -15.94 7.81
N VAL A 47 11.74 -16.52 8.93
CA VAL A 47 13.10 -17.05 9.06
C VAL A 47 13.33 -18.17 8.05
N SER A 48 12.39 -19.10 7.96
CA SER A 48 12.45 -20.20 6.99
C SER A 48 12.44 -19.68 5.55
N ASN A 49 11.57 -18.73 5.24
CA ASN A 49 11.43 -18.16 3.90
C ASN A 49 12.71 -17.46 3.44
N PHE A 50 13.36 -16.69 4.34
CA PHE A 50 14.62 -16.03 4.07
C PHE A 50 15.71 -17.03 3.65
N PHE A 51 15.88 -18.12 4.40
CA PHE A 51 16.88 -19.16 4.06
C PHE A 51 16.56 -19.91 2.76
N ASN A 52 15.29 -19.94 2.35
CA ASN A 52 14.84 -20.58 1.12
C ASN A 52 14.74 -19.62 -0.07
N GLY A 53 15.05 -18.33 0.10
CA GLY A 53 14.93 -17.31 -0.96
C GLY A 53 13.49 -17.13 -1.47
N ARG A 54 12.50 -17.36 -0.60
CA ARG A 54 11.06 -17.25 -0.88
C ARG A 54 10.55 -15.85 -0.53
N ASN A 55 9.30 -15.54 -0.90
CA ASN A 55 8.56 -14.44 -0.27
C ASN A 55 8.63 -14.55 1.27
N ASP A 56 9.17 -13.54 1.94
CA ASP A 56 9.36 -13.51 3.39
C ASP A 56 8.05 -13.69 4.16
N PHE A 57 6.93 -13.19 3.62
CA PHE A 57 5.62 -13.24 4.27
C PHE A 57 4.87 -14.55 4.06
N TYR A 58 5.38 -15.48 3.24
CA TYR A 58 4.69 -16.71 2.94
C TYR A 58 4.38 -17.52 4.21
N GLY A 59 3.11 -17.84 4.42
CA GLY A 59 2.62 -18.64 5.54
C GLY A 59 2.50 -17.89 6.86
N VAL A 60 2.58 -16.56 6.88
CA VAL A 60 2.28 -15.76 8.07
C VAL A 60 0.76 -15.65 8.22
N THR A 61 0.23 -16.26 9.29
CA THR A 61 -1.22 -16.40 9.48
C THR A 61 -1.85 -15.16 10.09
N LYS A 62 -3.17 -15.06 9.96
CA LYS A 62 -3.99 -13.98 10.53
C LYS A 62 -3.88 -13.95 12.05
N GLU A 63 -3.81 -15.12 12.69
CA GLU A 63 -3.63 -15.26 14.14
C GLU A 63 -2.27 -14.71 14.58
N MET A 64 -1.18 -14.98 13.86
CA MET A 64 0.14 -14.42 14.18
C MET A 64 0.10 -12.88 14.17
N VAL A 65 -0.58 -12.31 13.17
CA VAL A 65 -0.73 -10.84 13.07
C VAL A 65 -1.62 -10.30 14.19
N SER A 66 -2.77 -10.92 14.45
CA SER A 66 -3.71 -10.50 15.50
C SER A 66 -3.12 -10.64 16.91
N ASP A 67 -2.50 -11.78 17.22
CA ASP A 67 -1.80 -12.02 18.49
C ASP A 67 -0.70 -11.00 18.71
N LYS A 68 0.05 -10.67 17.64
CA LYS A 68 1.06 -9.63 17.73
C LYS A 68 0.45 -8.27 18.02
N ALA A 69 -0.67 -7.92 17.37
CA ALA A 69 -1.34 -6.64 17.56
C ALA A 69 -1.85 -6.52 19.01
N GLY A 70 -2.46 -7.59 19.54
CA GLY A 70 -2.96 -7.66 20.90
C GLY A 70 -1.87 -7.61 21.99
N ASN A 71 -0.60 -7.81 21.64
CA ASN A 71 0.54 -7.68 22.57
C ASN A 71 1.25 -6.32 22.47
N LEU A 72 0.89 -5.48 21.50
CA LEU A 72 1.46 -4.15 21.32
C LEU A 72 0.64 -3.11 22.10
N ASN A 73 1.32 -2.09 22.60
CA ASN A 73 0.67 -0.98 23.29
C ASN A 73 1.22 0.36 22.76
N MET A 74 0.40 1.05 21.96
CA MET A 74 0.77 2.27 21.25
C MET A 74 0.50 3.51 22.11
N ASN A 75 1.27 3.67 23.20
CA ASN A 75 1.03 4.65 24.25
C ASN A 75 1.60 6.07 24.02
N LYS A 76 2.11 6.39 22.82
CA LYS A 76 2.57 7.75 22.52
C LYS A 76 1.42 8.59 21.97
N ALA A 77 1.48 9.90 22.23
CA ALA A 77 0.53 10.86 21.65
C ALA A 77 0.61 10.92 20.12
N SER A 78 1.77 10.65 19.55
CA SER A 78 1.98 10.47 18.11
C SER A 78 3.23 9.64 17.84
N TYR A 79 3.28 9.01 16.67
CA TYR A 79 4.47 8.33 16.16
C TYR A 79 4.89 8.94 14.83
N ASP A 80 6.20 8.89 14.57
CA ASP A 80 6.76 9.29 13.28
C ASP A 80 6.37 8.29 12.18
N PHE A 81 6.44 8.74 10.93
CA PHE A 81 6.23 7.90 9.76
C PHE A 81 7.21 6.73 9.72
N VAL A 82 6.67 5.50 9.69
CA VAL A 82 7.42 4.26 9.50
C VAL A 82 6.62 3.35 8.58
N TYR A 83 7.04 3.23 7.31
CA TYR A 83 6.39 2.35 6.34
C TYR A 83 6.22 0.94 6.91
N SER A 84 4.98 0.45 6.96
CA SER A 84 4.58 -0.74 7.71
C SER A 84 3.68 -1.66 6.90
N ASN A 85 4.29 -2.71 6.33
CA ASN A 85 3.54 -3.84 5.75
C ASN A 85 2.68 -4.53 6.81
N TYR A 86 3.16 -4.59 8.06
CA TYR A 86 2.38 -5.14 9.16
C TYR A 86 1.11 -4.32 9.45
N GLY A 87 1.17 -2.99 9.37
CA GLY A 87 -0.02 -2.15 9.49
C GLY A 87 -1.07 -2.47 8.42
N TYR A 88 -0.63 -2.74 7.19
CA TYR A 88 -1.51 -3.14 6.09
C TYR A 88 -2.04 -4.57 6.26
N ALA A 89 -1.26 -5.47 6.83
CA ALA A 89 -1.75 -6.80 7.22
C ALA A 89 -2.89 -6.68 8.25
N VAL A 90 -2.76 -5.79 9.23
CA VAL A 90 -3.84 -5.49 10.19
C VAL A 90 -5.06 -4.86 9.52
N LEU A 91 -4.88 -3.91 8.58
CA LEU A 91 -5.99 -3.36 7.79
C LEU A 91 -6.72 -4.44 6.98
N GLY A 92 -5.99 -5.42 6.46
CA GLY A 92 -6.56 -6.61 5.81
C GLY A 92 -7.53 -7.35 6.74
N LEU A 93 -7.10 -7.64 7.98
CA LEU A 93 -7.96 -8.28 8.98
C LEU A 93 -9.19 -7.43 9.34
N VAL A 94 -9.03 -6.11 9.43
CA VAL A 94 -10.15 -5.19 9.67
C VAL A 94 -11.18 -5.29 8.53
N LEU A 95 -10.73 -5.26 7.27
CA LEU A 95 -11.63 -5.41 6.12
C LEU A 95 -12.36 -6.75 6.14
N GLU A 96 -11.66 -7.83 6.43
CA GLU A 96 -12.30 -9.15 6.54
C GLU A 96 -13.35 -9.20 7.65
N SER A 97 -13.09 -8.54 8.78
CA SER A 97 -14.06 -8.45 9.87
C SER A 97 -15.27 -7.58 9.52
N VAL A 98 -15.07 -6.48 8.80
CA VAL A 98 -16.16 -5.54 8.44
C VAL A 98 -17.09 -6.14 7.38
N TYR A 99 -16.51 -6.84 6.40
CA TYR A 99 -17.26 -7.39 5.27
C TYR A 99 -17.58 -8.89 5.42
N GLU A 100 -17.16 -9.51 6.53
CA GLU A 100 -17.36 -10.93 6.83
C GLU A 100 -16.92 -11.86 5.66
N THR A 101 -15.84 -11.49 4.97
CA THR A 101 -15.37 -12.15 3.74
C THR A 101 -13.85 -12.10 3.66
N GLU A 102 -13.23 -13.11 3.07
CA GLU A 102 -11.78 -13.19 2.85
C GLU A 102 -11.27 -12.02 1.98
N TYR A 103 -10.10 -11.46 2.33
CA TYR A 103 -9.52 -10.31 1.65
C TYR A 103 -9.31 -10.55 0.15
N THR A 104 -8.92 -11.77 -0.23
CA THR A 104 -8.78 -12.16 -1.64
C THR A 104 -10.09 -12.01 -2.42
N SER A 105 -11.20 -12.46 -1.85
CA SER A 105 -12.50 -12.35 -2.50
C SER A 105 -12.96 -10.90 -2.57
N LEU A 106 -12.78 -10.14 -1.49
CA LEU A 106 -13.12 -8.71 -1.45
C LEU A 106 -12.36 -7.91 -2.50
N LEU A 107 -11.04 -8.08 -2.56
CA LEU A 107 -10.21 -7.32 -3.47
C LEU A 107 -10.47 -7.71 -4.94
N ASN A 108 -10.59 -9.00 -5.23
CA ASN A 108 -10.83 -9.46 -6.60
C ASN A 108 -12.20 -9.00 -7.10
N ASP A 109 -13.24 -9.09 -6.27
CA ASP A 109 -14.59 -8.61 -6.62
C ASP A 109 -14.60 -7.09 -6.83
N PHE A 110 -13.99 -6.32 -5.92
CA PHE A 110 -13.87 -4.88 -6.06
C PHE A 110 -13.12 -4.48 -7.34
N ALA A 111 -11.95 -5.08 -7.58
CA ALA A 111 -11.14 -4.76 -8.75
C ALA A 111 -11.84 -5.15 -10.06
N GLN A 112 -12.38 -6.36 -10.16
CA GLN A 112 -12.87 -6.90 -11.43
C GLN A 112 -14.32 -6.49 -11.72
N ASN A 113 -15.17 -6.42 -10.70
CA ASN A 113 -16.61 -6.20 -10.89
C ASN A 113 -17.03 -4.76 -10.58
N GLU A 114 -16.44 -4.10 -9.59
CA GLU A 114 -16.75 -2.68 -9.31
C GLU A 114 -15.92 -1.73 -10.19
N LEU A 115 -14.61 -1.99 -10.34
CA LEU A 115 -13.71 -1.12 -11.10
C LEU A 115 -13.47 -1.59 -12.55
N CYS A 116 -13.95 -2.77 -12.94
CA CYS A 116 -13.72 -3.35 -14.28
C CYS A 116 -12.23 -3.54 -14.66
N LEU A 117 -11.33 -3.68 -13.68
CA LEU A 117 -9.91 -3.98 -13.85
C LEU A 117 -9.70 -5.49 -13.97
N THR A 118 -10.04 -6.04 -15.14
CA THR A 118 -10.17 -7.51 -15.35
C THR A 118 -8.85 -8.29 -15.25
N SER A 119 -7.71 -7.63 -15.36
CA SER A 119 -6.37 -8.22 -15.20
C SER A 119 -5.76 -7.98 -13.81
N THR A 120 -6.52 -7.38 -12.89
CA THR A 120 -6.08 -7.01 -11.55
C THR A 120 -6.68 -7.96 -10.51
N GLN A 121 -5.81 -8.58 -9.71
CA GLN A 121 -6.22 -9.53 -8.66
C GLN A 121 -5.11 -9.78 -7.65
N ILE A 122 -5.46 -10.40 -6.52
CA ILE A 122 -4.47 -11.11 -5.69
C ILE A 122 -3.76 -12.15 -6.56
N SER A 123 -2.43 -12.11 -6.53
CA SER A 123 -1.60 -12.95 -7.38
C SER A 123 -1.80 -14.43 -7.05
N ASP A 124 -2.23 -15.17 -8.06
CA ASP A 124 -2.20 -16.63 -8.12
C ASP A 124 -0.93 -17.14 -8.82
N LYS A 125 0.02 -16.23 -9.09
CA LYS A 125 1.26 -16.42 -9.88
C LYS A 125 1.02 -16.77 -11.35
N SER A 126 -0.20 -16.58 -11.85
CA SER A 126 -0.45 -16.61 -13.28
C SER A 126 0.12 -15.36 -13.95
N GLY A 127 0.41 -15.46 -15.24
CA GLY A 127 0.95 -14.38 -16.05
C GLY A 127 1.90 -14.87 -17.13
N ASP A 128 2.36 -13.93 -17.94
CA ASP A 128 3.31 -14.15 -19.04
C ASP A 128 4.78 -14.06 -18.58
N LEU A 129 5.02 -13.52 -17.38
CA LEU A 129 6.34 -13.43 -16.76
C LEU A 129 6.53 -14.51 -15.67
N GLY A 130 7.75 -14.63 -15.16
CA GLY A 130 8.09 -15.58 -14.09
C GLY A 130 8.47 -14.87 -12.78
N LYS A 131 8.74 -15.63 -11.71
CA LYS A 131 9.24 -15.10 -10.43
C LYS A 131 8.30 -14.14 -9.69
N TYR A 132 6.99 -14.27 -9.90
CA TYR A 132 6.02 -13.68 -8.98
C TYR A 132 6.29 -14.16 -7.56
N TRP A 133 6.09 -13.29 -6.58
CA TRP A 133 6.06 -13.73 -5.19
C TRP A 133 4.95 -14.75 -5.01
N ASP A 134 5.28 -15.80 -4.28
CA ASP A 134 4.31 -16.80 -3.91
C ASP A 134 3.68 -16.47 -2.57
N TRP A 135 2.37 -16.63 -2.52
CA TRP A 135 1.56 -16.42 -1.33
C TRP A 135 0.88 -17.74 -0.98
N LYS A 136 0.75 -18.00 0.31
CA LYS A 136 -0.12 -19.05 0.83
C LYS A 136 -1.54 -18.50 0.82
N GLU A 137 -2.50 -19.37 0.52
CA GLU A 137 -3.91 -19.04 0.67
C GLU A 137 -4.19 -18.56 2.10
N GLY A 138 -4.85 -17.40 2.22
CA GLY A 138 -5.17 -16.77 3.50
C GLY A 138 -4.00 -16.11 4.23
N ASP A 139 -2.86 -15.85 3.56
CA ASP A 139 -1.75 -15.10 4.16
C ASP A 139 -2.19 -13.71 4.64
N ALA A 140 -1.82 -13.35 5.87
CA ALA A 140 -2.26 -12.09 6.46
C ALA A 140 -1.68 -10.84 5.75
N TYR A 141 -0.59 -11.01 5.02
CA TYR A 141 0.11 -9.92 4.30
C TYR A 141 -0.36 -9.74 2.85
N LEU A 142 -1.41 -10.44 2.42
CA LEU A 142 -1.98 -10.27 1.07
C LEU A 142 -2.32 -8.79 0.78
N SER A 143 -2.88 -8.09 1.77
CA SER A 143 -3.23 -6.67 1.73
C SER A 143 -2.06 -5.70 1.67
N ALA A 144 -0.83 -6.17 1.91
CA ALA A 144 0.37 -5.33 1.91
C ALA A 144 1.09 -5.29 0.54
N GLY A 145 0.73 -6.16 -0.41
CA GLY A 145 1.40 -6.15 -1.72
C GLY A 145 1.22 -7.38 -2.60
N ALA A 146 0.17 -8.18 -2.41
CA ALA A 146 -0.04 -9.38 -3.22
C ALA A 146 -0.72 -9.12 -4.57
N VAL A 147 -1.10 -7.88 -4.88
CA VAL A 147 -1.79 -7.55 -6.13
C VAL A 147 -0.87 -7.65 -7.33
N THR A 148 -1.33 -8.34 -8.37
CA THR A 148 -0.76 -8.28 -9.71
C THR A 148 -1.75 -7.62 -10.66
N SER A 149 -1.23 -6.88 -11.62
CA SER A 149 -1.99 -6.18 -12.66
C SER A 149 -1.14 -6.07 -13.94
N ASN A 150 -1.70 -5.48 -14.99
CA ASN A 150 -1.02 -5.18 -16.24
C ASN A 150 -1.02 -3.66 -16.52
N ILE A 151 -0.39 -3.24 -17.63
CA ILE A 151 -0.30 -1.82 -17.96
C ILE A 151 -1.65 -1.22 -18.36
N GLU A 152 -2.55 -2.00 -18.97
CA GLU A 152 -3.86 -1.54 -19.43
C GLU A 152 -4.76 -1.17 -18.24
N ASP A 153 -4.89 -2.08 -17.27
CA ASP A 153 -5.64 -1.86 -16.03
C ASP A 153 -5.04 -0.73 -15.19
N MET A 154 -3.71 -0.64 -15.10
CA MET A 154 -3.07 0.42 -14.31
C MET A 154 -3.24 1.81 -14.94
N LEU A 155 -3.36 1.90 -16.28
CA LEU A 155 -3.71 3.15 -16.95
C LEU A 155 -5.18 3.52 -16.72
N LEU A 156 -6.10 2.54 -16.74
CA LEU A 156 -7.51 2.76 -16.36
C LEU A 156 -7.62 3.21 -14.91
N TYR A 157 -6.91 2.56 -14.00
CA TYR A 157 -6.87 2.94 -12.59
C TYR A 157 -6.32 4.36 -12.41
N ALA A 158 -5.24 4.73 -13.12
CA ALA A 158 -4.69 6.08 -13.10
C ALA A 158 -5.69 7.12 -13.64
N GLN A 159 -6.45 6.79 -14.69
CA GLN A 159 -7.54 7.65 -15.17
C GLN A 159 -8.60 7.85 -14.10
N MET A 160 -9.02 6.79 -13.40
CA MET A 160 -9.98 6.90 -12.30
C MET A 160 -9.47 7.76 -11.14
N GLN A 161 -8.15 7.79 -10.89
CA GLN A 161 -7.56 8.69 -9.89
C GLN A 161 -7.62 10.16 -10.31
N LEU A 162 -7.54 10.45 -11.61
CA LEU A 162 -7.60 11.82 -12.15
C LEU A 162 -9.03 12.34 -12.28
N GLU A 163 -10.01 11.44 -12.40
CA GLU A 163 -11.42 11.79 -12.47
C GLU A 163 -11.99 12.10 -11.08
N ASP A 164 -13.03 12.93 -11.02
CA ASP A 164 -13.80 13.17 -9.80
C ASP A 164 -14.63 11.91 -9.46
N ASN A 165 -13.94 10.91 -8.92
CA ASN A 165 -14.47 9.61 -8.58
C ASN A 165 -14.58 9.47 -7.06
N SER A 166 -15.80 9.26 -6.57
CA SER A 166 -16.11 9.18 -5.13
C SER A 166 -15.39 8.06 -4.38
N TYR A 167 -14.89 7.03 -5.06
CA TYR A 167 -14.07 6.00 -4.42
C TYR A 167 -12.66 6.50 -4.07
N PHE A 168 -12.15 7.49 -4.79
CA PHE A 168 -10.75 7.89 -4.74
C PHE A 168 -10.54 9.34 -4.28
N SER A 169 -11.52 10.22 -4.45
CA SER A 169 -11.40 11.64 -4.09
C SER A 169 -10.91 11.85 -2.66
N ASP A 170 -11.44 11.07 -1.70
CA ASP A 170 -11.04 11.20 -0.30
C ASP A 170 -9.66 10.60 -0.01
N CYS A 171 -9.19 9.67 -0.86
CA CYS A 171 -7.90 9.00 -0.69
C CYS A 171 -6.71 9.95 -0.95
N HIS A 172 -6.93 11.05 -1.66
CA HIS A 172 -5.92 12.04 -2.04
C HIS A 172 -5.79 13.20 -1.05
N ASN A 173 -6.74 13.33 -0.12
CA ASN A 173 -6.69 14.37 0.90
C ASN A 173 -5.51 14.13 1.84
N SER A 174 -4.79 15.20 2.21
CA SER A 174 -3.73 15.11 3.22
C SER A 174 -4.32 14.71 4.57
N LEU A 175 -3.86 13.57 5.11
CA LEU A 175 -4.21 13.08 6.43
C LEU A 175 -3.10 13.39 7.45
N LYS A 176 -1.82 13.28 7.03
CA LYS A 176 -0.66 13.60 7.86
C LYS A 176 0.46 14.26 7.05
N SER A 177 1.14 15.23 7.65
CA SER A 177 2.45 15.68 7.19
C SER A 177 3.54 14.73 7.72
N ILE A 178 4.35 14.16 6.83
CA ILE A 178 5.33 13.11 7.16
C ILE A 178 6.78 13.56 6.95
N ASN A 179 7.04 14.45 5.98
CA ASN A 179 8.39 14.95 5.65
C ASN A 179 9.45 13.84 5.55
N ALA A 180 9.11 12.71 4.93
CA ALA A 180 9.91 11.48 4.93
C ALA A 180 10.98 11.44 3.81
N SER A 181 11.05 12.47 2.97
CA SER A 181 12.01 12.57 1.87
C SER A 181 13.46 12.57 2.36
N THR A 182 14.26 11.60 1.92
CA THR A 182 15.72 11.64 2.10
C THR A 182 16.35 12.74 1.24
N GLU A 183 17.56 13.20 1.60
CA GLU A 183 18.29 14.16 0.77
C GLU A 183 18.54 13.64 -0.65
N MET A 184 18.81 12.33 -0.81
CA MET A 184 18.96 11.71 -2.12
C MET A 184 17.65 11.78 -2.94
N TYR A 185 16.51 11.49 -2.32
CA TYR A 185 15.20 11.60 -2.97
C TYR A 185 14.92 13.03 -3.44
N LYS A 186 15.18 14.02 -2.58
CA LYS A 186 15.02 15.44 -2.93
C LYS A 186 15.89 15.84 -4.13
N THR A 187 17.13 15.35 -4.22
CA THR A 187 18.00 15.62 -5.39
C THR A 187 17.48 15.00 -6.69
N MET A 188 16.65 13.96 -6.60
CA MET A 188 16.00 13.30 -7.75
C MET A 188 14.59 13.86 -8.02
N GLY A 189 14.16 14.91 -7.30
CA GLY A 189 12.82 15.47 -7.42
C GLY A 189 11.71 14.61 -6.79
N ILE A 190 12.07 13.62 -5.99
CA ILE A 190 11.12 12.73 -5.30
C ILE A 190 10.82 13.34 -3.92
N HIS A 191 9.55 13.65 -3.68
CA HIS A 191 9.10 14.18 -2.39
C HIS A 191 8.01 13.31 -1.76
N MET A 192 8.10 13.21 -0.44
CA MET A 192 7.21 12.53 0.50
C MET A 192 6.88 13.52 1.61
N ASP A 193 6.12 14.56 1.27
CA ASP A 193 5.87 15.68 2.18
C ASP A 193 4.67 15.37 3.08
N GLU A 194 3.59 14.89 2.47
CA GLU A 194 2.35 14.49 3.15
C GLU A 194 1.89 13.10 2.66
N ILE A 195 0.91 12.53 3.35
CA ILE A 195 0.31 11.24 3.00
C ILE A 195 -1.21 11.31 3.15
N GLY A 196 -1.91 10.78 2.16
CA GLY A 196 -3.35 10.54 2.19
C GLY A 196 -3.67 9.11 2.65
N MET A 197 -4.67 8.47 2.03
CA MET A 197 -4.93 7.05 2.26
C MET A 197 -3.93 6.21 1.47
N SER A 198 -2.76 5.94 2.06
CA SER A 198 -1.58 5.32 1.42
C SER A 198 -0.85 6.18 0.39
N TRP A 199 -1.53 7.08 -0.31
CA TRP A 199 -0.92 7.92 -1.36
C TRP A 199 0.07 8.94 -0.79
N ILE A 200 1.29 8.96 -1.35
CA ILE A 200 2.25 10.00 -1.05
C ILE A 200 1.87 11.28 -1.80
N LEU A 201 1.88 12.40 -1.09
CA LEU A 201 1.58 13.72 -1.64
C LEU A 201 2.88 14.53 -1.68
N ASP A 202 3.33 14.84 -2.89
CA ASP A 202 4.40 15.78 -3.21
C ASP A 202 3.77 17.16 -3.43
N SER A 203 3.62 17.91 -2.34
CA SER A 203 2.99 19.24 -2.35
C SER A 203 3.85 20.28 -3.07
N LYS A 204 5.13 19.99 -3.32
CA LYS A 204 6.04 20.88 -4.03
C LYS A 204 5.80 20.83 -5.54
N ASN A 205 5.59 19.63 -6.10
CA ASN A 205 5.39 19.42 -7.53
C ASN A 205 3.93 19.13 -7.89
N ASN A 206 3.02 19.11 -6.91
CA ASN A 206 1.61 18.74 -7.07
C ASN A 206 1.44 17.32 -7.64
N ILE A 207 2.26 16.38 -7.17
CA ILE A 207 2.25 14.97 -7.62
C ILE A 207 1.70 14.09 -6.50
N ILE A 208 0.75 13.22 -6.85
CA ILE A 208 0.25 12.16 -5.97
C ILE A 208 0.79 10.84 -6.50
N TRP A 209 1.42 10.03 -5.66
CA TRP A 209 2.10 8.82 -6.14
C TRP A 209 2.19 7.69 -5.11
N HIS A 210 2.39 6.49 -5.64
CA HIS A 210 2.74 5.30 -4.86
C HIS A 210 3.66 4.41 -5.69
N ASN A 211 4.56 3.70 -5.03
CA ASN A 211 5.45 2.73 -5.66
C ASN A 211 5.23 1.32 -5.11
N GLY A 212 5.80 0.32 -5.79
CA GLY A 212 5.73 -1.07 -5.36
C GLY A 212 7.05 -1.77 -5.60
N GLY A 213 7.34 -2.78 -4.77
CA GLY A 213 8.58 -3.54 -4.87
C GLY A 213 8.42 -4.94 -4.31
N THR A 214 8.80 -5.93 -5.11
CA THR A 214 9.01 -7.32 -4.68
C THR A 214 10.45 -7.72 -4.95
N GLY A 215 10.79 -8.99 -4.74
CA GLY A 215 12.14 -9.50 -5.00
C GLY A 215 12.58 -9.42 -6.47
N ASN A 216 11.65 -9.35 -7.43
CA ASN A 216 11.98 -9.33 -8.86
C ASN A 216 11.20 -8.28 -9.66
N TYR A 217 10.34 -7.50 -9.01
CA TYR A 217 9.53 -6.48 -9.68
C TYR A 217 9.59 -5.17 -8.92
N ASN A 218 9.44 -4.08 -9.66
CA ASN A 218 9.16 -2.78 -9.06
C ASN A 218 8.23 -1.97 -9.96
N SER A 219 7.41 -1.12 -9.35
CA SER A 219 6.39 -0.34 -10.03
C SER A 219 6.31 1.07 -9.48
N TYR A 220 5.69 1.95 -10.27
CA TYR A 220 5.33 3.31 -9.88
C TYR A 220 4.04 3.70 -10.58
N LEU A 221 3.16 4.37 -9.85
CA LEU A 221 2.04 5.12 -10.40
C LEU A 221 2.08 6.50 -9.74
N GLY A 222 2.11 7.55 -10.55
CA GLY A 222 1.95 8.91 -10.07
C GLY A 222 1.18 9.76 -11.07
N PHE A 223 0.49 10.77 -10.57
CA PHE A 223 -0.34 11.65 -11.36
C PHE A 223 -0.36 13.06 -10.78
N ASN A 224 -0.61 14.03 -11.65
CA ASN A 224 -0.77 15.43 -11.31
C ASN A 224 -2.21 15.84 -11.62
N PRO A 225 -3.04 16.13 -10.60
CA PRO A 225 -4.45 16.46 -10.79
C PRO A 225 -4.68 17.80 -11.50
N GLU A 226 -3.71 18.72 -11.44
CA GLU A 226 -3.82 20.03 -12.09
C GLU A 226 -3.57 19.95 -13.60
N THR A 227 -2.55 19.19 -14.02
CA THR A 227 -2.21 19.04 -15.45
C THR A 227 -2.98 17.91 -16.13
N GLY A 228 -3.61 17.02 -15.35
CA GLY A 228 -4.27 15.82 -15.84
C GLY A 228 -3.29 14.78 -16.41
N THR A 229 -2.03 14.81 -15.98
CA THR A 229 -0.99 13.87 -16.44
C THR A 229 -0.88 12.71 -15.45
N ALA A 230 -0.77 11.47 -15.96
CA ALA A 230 -0.42 10.30 -15.17
C ALA A 230 0.70 9.50 -15.83
N VAL A 231 1.55 8.88 -15.01
CA VAL A 231 2.63 8.00 -15.43
C VAL A 231 2.55 6.70 -14.64
N VAL A 232 2.53 5.59 -15.37
CA VAL A 232 2.64 4.23 -14.82
C VAL A 232 3.93 3.59 -15.35
N VAL A 233 4.74 3.02 -14.45
CA VAL A 233 5.94 2.26 -14.80
C VAL A 233 5.85 0.88 -14.15
N LEU A 234 5.96 -0.18 -14.96
CA LEU A 234 6.03 -1.57 -14.50
C LEU A 234 7.38 -2.17 -14.93
N SER A 235 8.13 -2.71 -13.98
CA SER A 235 9.44 -3.30 -14.23
C SER A 235 9.53 -4.71 -13.65
N ASN A 236 10.04 -5.65 -14.46
CA ASN A 236 10.36 -7.02 -14.06
C ASN A 236 11.81 -7.15 -13.54
N LEU A 237 12.30 -6.10 -12.89
CA LEU A 237 13.59 -6.04 -12.20
C LEU A 237 13.37 -5.69 -10.73
N ALA A 238 14.24 -6.15 -9.85
CA ALA A 238 14.20 -5.77 -8.44
C ALA A 238 14.46 -4.26 -8.27
N PRO A 239 13.88 -3.58 -7.26
CA PRO A 239 14.07 -2.14 -7.04
C PRO A 239 15.54 -1.71 -6.95
N ASN A 240 16.43 -2.57 -6.44
CA ASN A 240 17.85 -2.29 -6.22
C ASN A 240 18.77 -2.74 -7.38
N TYR A 241 18.23 -3.26 -8.48
CA TYR A 241 19.04 -3.81 -9.56
C TYR A 241 19.60 -2.73 -10.52
N ARG A 242 18.79 -1.73 -10.89
CA ARG A 242 19.17 -0.62 -11.79
C ARG A 242 18.50 0.68 -11.35
N VAL A 243 17.87 1.41 -12.28
CA VAL A 243 17.10 2.60 -12.00
C VAL A 243 15.73 2.16 -11.50
N PRO A 244 15.33 2.53 -10.27
CA PRO A 244 14.01 2.20 -9.74
C PRO A 244 12.88 2.84 -10.58
N ALA A 245 11.74 2.17 -10.70
CA ALA A 245 10.54 2.72 -11.35
C ALA A 245 10.13 4.05 -10.75
N THR A 246 10.31 4.26 -9.43
CA THR A 246 10.04 5.55 -8.77
C THR A 246 10.86 6.69 -9.37
N VAL A 247 12.16 6.48 -9.60
CA VAL A 247 13.05 7.49 -10.20
C VAL A 247 12.64 7.78 -11.64
N LEU A 248 12.34 6.74 -12.42
CA LEU A 248 11.88 6.91 -13.81
C LEU A 248 10.52 7.62 -13.87
N GLY A 249 9.57 7.21 -13.03
CA GLY A 249 8.21 7.70 -13.01
C GLY A 249 8.11 9.17 -12.63
N VAL A 250 8.75 9.57 -11.53
CA VAL A 250 8.80 10.99 -11.12
C VAL A 250 9.48 11.84 -12.17
N LYS A 251 10.61 11.39 -12.73
CA LYS A 251 11.31 12.13 -13.79
C LYS A 251 10.43 12.36 -15.02
N LEU A 252 9.75 11.31 -15.51
CA LEU A 252 8.85 11.41 -16.66
C LEU A 252 7.68 12.35 -16.39
N LEU A 253 7.08 12.27 -15.20
CA LEU A 253 5.94 13.11 -14.85
C LEU A 253 6.35 14.60 -14.81
N LEU A 254 7.50 14.92 -14.20
CA LEU A 254 8.05 16.28 -14.18
C LEU A 254 8.39 16.78 -15.59
N GLU A 255 8.95 15.94 -16.46
CA GLU A 255 9.26 16.32 -17.85
C GLU A 255 7.97 16.63 -18.63
N LEU A 256 6.93 15.80 -18.51
CA LEU A 256 5.65 15.99 -19.20
C LEU A 256 4.86 17.20 -18.69
N ASP A 257 4.89 17.46 -17.39
CA ASP A 257 4.19 18.62 -16.81
C ASP A 257 4.83 19.95 -17.21
N ASN A 258 6.14 19.99 -17.46
CA ASN A 258 6.83 21.19 -17.95
C ASN A 258 6.56 21.50 -19.44
N GLU A 259 5.99 20.55 -20.19
CA GLU A 259 5.66 20.74 -21.62
C GLU A 259 4.25 21.32 -21.85
N LYS A 260 3.43 21.48 -20.79
CA LYS A 260 2.06 22.01 -20.83
C LYS A 260 2.01 23.48 -20.38
#